data_AF-A0A4S8HXG1-F1
#
_entry.id   AF-A0A4S8HXG1-F1
#
_cell.length_a   1.000
_cell.length_b   1.000
_cell.length_c   1.000
_cell.angle_alpha   90.00
_cell.angle_beta   90.00
_cell.angle_gamma   90.00
#
_symmetry.space_group_name_H-M   'P 1'
#
loop_
_entity.id
_entity.type
_entity.pdbx_description
1 polymer ?
#
loop_
_entity_poly.entity_id
_entity_poly.type
_entity_poly.pdbx_seq_one_letter_code
_entity_poly.pdbx_strand_id
1 'polypeptide(L)'
;MNFAAMPVSVSEKDYAVPGNNPLADTLDQRIEQLVRPYIQKGNTAGLVLAVIDHGKIRRYSYGTTDKNKNELPDLNKTIFEIGSVTKTFTSLFPAVLVGSGHLWGLTSNVN
;
A
#
# COMPACT_ATOMS: atom_id res chain seq x y z
N MET A 1 -9.34 9.25 -33.29
CA MET A 1 -8.61 8.13 -32.65
C MET A 1 -9.48 7.62 -31.52
N ASN A 2 -9.93 6.37 -31.56
CA ASN A 2 -10.78 5.79 -30.52
C ASN A 2 -9.90 5.17 -29.44
N PHE A 3 -9.82 5.81 -28.27
CA PHE A 3 -9.27 5.22 -27.06
C PHE A 3 -10.34 4.36 -26.38
N ALA A 4 -10.78 3.28 -27.03
CA ALA A 4 -11.49 2.24 -26.31
C ALA A 4 -10.47 1.58 -25.37
N ALA A 5 -10.65 1.72 -24.06
CA ALA A 5 -9.81 1.05 -23.09
C ALA A 5 -9.87 -0.46 -23.36
N MET A 6 -8.81 -1.02 -23.93
CA MET A 6 -8.70 -2.47 -24.09
C MET A 6 -8.75 -3.08 -22.69
N PRO A 7 -9.67 -4.02 -22.42
CA PRO A 7 -9.71 -4.67 -21.12
C PRO A 7 -8.40 -5.43 -20.95
N VAL A 8 -7.52 -4.93 -20.08
CA VAL A 8 -6.28 -5.60 -19.71
C VAL A 8 -6.65 -6.81 -18.88
N SER A 9 -6.75 -7.98 -19.52
CA SER A 9 -6.91 -9.26 -18.83
C SER A 9 -5.57 -9.64 -18.20
N VAL A 10 -5.42 -9.38 -16.90
CA VAL A 10 -4.24 -9.82 -16.16
C VAL A 10 -4.42 -11.30 -15.85
N SER A 11 -3.51 -12.14 -16.32
CA SER A 11 -3.51 -13.58 -16.02
C SER A 11 -3.39 -13.81 -14.51
N GLU A 12 -4.15 -14.77 -13.99
CA GLU A 12 -4.02 -15.23 -12.61
C GLU A 12 -2.78 -16.12 -12.46
N LYS A 13 -2.25 -16.18 -11.25
CA LYS A 13 -1.18 -17.09 -10.85
C LYS A 13 -1.76 -18.50 -10.69
N ASP A 14 -0.96 -19.50 -11.02
CA ASP A 14 -1.34 -20.93 -10.93
C ASP A 14 -1.12 -21.54 -9.53
N TYR A 15 -0.71 -20.73 -8.55
CA TYR A 15 -0.46 -21.19 -7.19
C TYR A 15 -1.16 -20.30 -6.17
N ALA A 16 -1.58 -20.90 -5.06
CA ALA A 16 -2.10 -20.17 -3.91
C ALA A 16 -1.01 -19.27 -3.32
N VAL A 17 -1.21 -17.96 -3.38
CA VAL A 17 -0.23 -17.03 -2.83
C VAL A 17 -0.17 -17.16 -1.30
N PRO A 18 1.01 -17.29 -0.68
CA PRO A 18 1.14 -17.38 0.77
C PRO A 18 0.74 -16.06 1.44
N GLY A 19 0.23 -16.14 2.68
CA GLY A 19 -0.07 -14.99 3.51
C GLY A 19 -0.03 -15.37 4.99
N ASN A 20 0.11 -14.38 5.87
CA ASN A 20 0.19 -14.58 7.32
C ASN A 20 -1.16 -14.39 8.04
N ASN A 21 -2.27 -14.32 7.29
CA ASN A 21 -3.58 -14.06 7.84
C ASN A 21 -4.07 -15.25 8.68
N PRO A 22 -4.33 -15.08 9.99
CA PRO A 22 -4.74 -16.18 10.86
C PRO A 22 -6.19 -16.65 10.61
N LEU A 23 -7.02 -15.85 9.90
CA LEU A 23 -8.43 -16.17 9.62
C LEU A 23 -9.27 -16.46 10.88
N ALA A 24 -8.84 -15.94 12.03
CA ALA A 24 -9.43 -16.27 13.32
C ALA A 24 -10.74 -15.53 13.56
N ASP A 25 -10.81 -14.26 13.14
CA ASP A 25 -11.98 -13.40 13.33
C ASP A 25 -12.70 -13.08 12.01
N THR A 26 -13.91 -12.52 12.11
CA THR A 26 -14.68 -12.00 10.97
C THR A 26 -13.93 -10.94 10.16
N LEU A 27 -13.13 -10.11 10.83
CA LEU A 27 -12.29 -9.10 10.18
C LEU A 27 -11.21 -9.76 9.32
N ASP A 28 -10.56 -10.80 9.84
CA ASP A 28 -9.51 -11.54 9.14
C ASP A 28 -10.05 -12.22 7.88
N GLN A 29 -11.24 -12.84 7.99
CA GLN A 29 -11.95 -13.45 6.85
C GLN A 29 -12.33 -12.42 5.79
N ARG A 30 -12.82 -11.26 6.21
CA ARG A 30 -13.19 -10.18 5.29
C ARG A 30 -11.97 -9.63 4.55
N ILE A 31 -10.83 -9.50 5.25
CA ILE A 31 -9.57 -9.10 4.62
C ILE A 31 -9.14 -10.14 3.59
N GLU A 32 -9.20 -11.44 3.92
CA GLU A 32 -8.84 -12.50 2.98
C GLU A 32 -9.68 -12.44 1.70
N GLN A 33 -11.01 -12.32 1.85
CA GLN A 33 -11.92 -12.23 0.71
C GLN A 33 -11.64 -11.03 -0.19
N LEU A 34 -11.24 -9.90 0.41
CA LEU A 34 -10.90 -8.70 -0.34
C LEU A 34 -9.54 -8.82 -1.01
N VAL A 35 -8.52 -9.32 -0.31
CA VAL A 35 -7.12 -9.32 -0.79
C VAL A 35 -6.86 -10.44 -1.79
N ARG A 36 -7.43 -11.63 -1.58
CA ARG A 36 -7.20 -12.83 -2.38
C ARG A 36 -7.32 -12.60 -3.90
N PRO A 37 -8.41 -11.99 -4.42
CA PRO A 37 -8.55 -11.78 -5.86
C PRO A 37 -7.53 -10.77 -6.44
N TYR A 38 -6.94 -9.88 -5.62
CA TYR A 38 -5.91 -8.97 -6.10
C TYR A 38 -4.54 -9.64 -6.12
N ILE A 39 -4.16 -10.32 -5.04
CA ILE A 39 -2.83 -10.93 -4.94
C ILE A 39 -2.66 -12.12 -5.89
N GLN A 40 -3.76 -12.78 -6.26
CA GLN A 40 -3.76 -13.87 -7.24
C GLN A 40 -3.48 -13.39 -8.66
N LYS A 41 -3.62 -12.09 -8.96
CA LYS A 41 -3.26 -11.55 -10.28
C LYS A 41 -1.75 -11.56 -10.48
N GLY A 42 -1.30 -11.97 -11.65
CA GLY A 42 0.13 -12.09 -12.00
C GLY A 42 0.91 -10.77 -11.99
N ASN A 43 0.22 -9.62 -11.94
CA ASN A 43 0.83 -8.29 -11.86
C ASN A 43 1.19 -7.87 -10.43
N THR A 44 0.70 -8.55 -9.39
CA THR A 44 0.97 -8.18 -7.98
C THR A 44 1.94 -9.20 -7.36
N ALA A 45 3.14 -8.77 -6.95
CA ALA A 45 4.13 -9.67 -6.35
C ALA A 45 3.84 -9.97 -4.86
N GLY A 46 3.63 -8.91 -4.08
CA GLY A 46 3.38 -8.97 -2.64
C GLY A 46 2.54 -7.78 -2.20
N LEU A 47 1.94 -7.91 -1.02
CA LEU A 47 1.10 -6.88 -0.41
C LEU A 47 1.30 -6.89 1.11
N VAL A 48 1.38 -5.70 1.70
CA VAL A 48 1.26 -5.51 3.15
C VAL A 48 0.06 -4.62 3.43
N LEU A 49 -0.78 -5.03 4.37
CA LEU A 49 -1.98 -4.31 4.81
C LEU A 49 -1.88 -4.05 6.31
N ALA A 50 -2.18 -2.83 6.73
CA ALA A 50 -2.37 -2.49 8.13
C ALA A 50 -3.79 -1.94 8.34
N VAL A 51 -4.53 -2.51 9.28
CA VAL A 51 -5.83 -2.02 9.72
C VAL A 51 -5.68 -1.41 11.09
N ILE A 52 -6.05 -0.14 11.20
CA ILE A 52 -5.99 0.65 12.43
C ILE A 52 -7.42 0.95 12.85
N ASP A 53 -7.85 0.38 13.98
CA ASP A 53 -9.19 0.57 14.53
C ASP A 53 -9.09 0.75 16.05
N HIS A 54 -9.63 1.85 16.58
CA HIS A 54 -9.62 2.18 18.02
C HIS A 54 -8.26 1.97 18.72
N GLY A 55 -7.16 2.35 18.05
CA GLY A 55 -5.79 2.21 18.57
C GLY A 55 -5.19 0.80 18.47
N LYS A 56 -5.96 -0.20 18.02
CA LYS A 56 -5.45 -1.54 17.71
C LYS A 56 -4.98 -1.58 16.26
N ILE A 57 -3.76 -2.08 16.06
CA ILE A 57 -3.15 -2.22 14.73
C ILE A 57 -3.03 -3.70 14.42
N ARG A 58 -3.73 -4.16 13.38
CA ARG A 58 -3.55 -5.50 12.81
C ARG A 58 -2.80 -5.38 11.49
N ARG A 59 -1.82 -6.24 11.27
CA ARG A 59 -0.96 -6.21 10.08
C ARG A 59 -0.97 -7.56 9.39
N TYR A 60 -1.08 -7.54 8.07
CA TYR A 60 -1.16 -8.72 7.21
C TYR A 60 -0.16 -8.59 6.07
N SER A 61 0.56 -9.66 5.77
CA SER A 61 1.48 -9.78 4.64
C SER A 61 1.05 -10.92 3.73
N TYR A 62 1.15 -10.68 2.42
CA TYR A 62 0.80 -11.63 1.38
C TYR A 62 1.85 -11.59 0.27
N GLY A 63 2.07 -12.73 -0.37
CA GLY A 63 2.97 -12.88 -1.50
C GLY A 63 4.43 -12.74 -1.14
N THR A 64 5.19 -12.07 -2.01
CA THR A 64 6.64 -11.98 -1.87
C THR A 64 7.17 -10.60 -2.26
N THR A 65 8.30 -10.23 -1.69
CA THR A 65 9.06 -9.03 -2.07
C THR A 65 9.88 -9.22 -3.35
N ASP A 66 10.22 -10.46 -3.69
CA ASP A 66 11.01 -10.82 -4.87
C ASP A 66 10.35 -12.00 -5.57
N LYS A 67 10.06 -11.89 -6.87
CA LYS A 67 9.40 -12.95 -7.65
C LYS A 67 10.19 -14.27 -7.65
N ASN A 68 11.50 -14.22 -7.36
CA ASN A 68 12.37 -15.38 -7.32
C ASN A 68 12.55 -15.94 -5.90
N LYS A 69 12.06 -15.25 -4.86
CA LYS A 69 12.13 -15.71 -3.48
C LYS A 69 10.73 -15.96 -2.95
N ASN A 70 10.60 -16.98 -2.12
CA ASN A 70 9.33 -17.33 -1.51
C ASN A 70 9.27 -16.83 -0.05
N GLU A 71 9.50 -15.52 0.12
CA GLU A 71 9.60 -14.89 1.43
C GLU A 71 8.51 -13.84 1.60
N LEU A 72 7.70 -13.97 2.65
CA LEU A 72 6.68 -12.99 2.98
C LEU A 72 7.34 -11.64 3.31
N PRO A 73 6.75 -10.52 2.88
CA PRO A 73 7.19 -9.20 3.33
C PRO A 73 7.24 -9.12 4.86
N ASP A 74 8.40 -8.71 5.40
CA ASP A 74 8.56 -8.39 6.82
C ASP A 74 7.77 -7.11 7.12
N LEU A 75 6.74 -7.26 7.94
CA LEU A 75 5.82 -6.19 8.31
C LEU A 75 6.50 -4.97 8.98
N ASN A 76 7.72 -5.13 9.51
CA ASN A 76 8.46 -4.07 10.21
C ASN A 76 9.67 -3.57 9.42
N LYS A 77 10.16 -4.34 8.44
CA LYS A 77 11.42 -4.04 7.74
C LYS A 77 11.27 -3.84 6.24
N THR A 78 10.22 -4.37 5.63
CA THR A 78 10.04 -4.22 4.18
C THR A 78 9.70 -2.76 3.86
N ILE A 79 10.56 -2.14 3.05
CA ILE A 79 10.41 -0.78 2.55
C ILE A 79 9.70 -0.85 1.19
N PHE A 80 8.66 -0.04 1.03
CA PHE A 80 7.93 0.11 -0.22
C PHE A 80 8.13 1.51 -0.79
N GLU A 81 8.22 1.61 -2.11
CA GLU A 81 8.13 2.89 -2.80
C GLU A 81 6.70 3.41 -2.74
N ILE A 82 6.50 4.56 -2.10
CA ILE A 82 5.15 5.15 -1.87
C ILE A 82 4.73 6.14 -2.97
N GLY A 83 5.64 6.47 -3.90
CA GLY A 83 5.37 7.35 -5.05
C GLY A 83 4.77 8.70 -4.67
N SER A 84 3.61 9.03 -5.26
CA SER A 84 2.95 10.34 -5.04
C SER A 84 2.43 10.57 -3.63
N VAL A 85 2.34 9.55 -2.78
CA VAL A 85 2.05 9.74 -1.35
C VAL A 85 3.13 10.60 -0.69
N THR A 86 4.37 10.56 -1.17
CA THR A 86 5.47 11.44 -0.71
C THR A 86 5.11 12.93 -0.78
N LYS A 87 4.30 13.35 -1.76
CA LYS A 87 3.94 14.77 -1.97
C LYS A 87 3.16 15.35 -0.79
N THR A 88 2.35 14.54 -0.11
CA THR A 88 1.61 14.96 1.10
C THR A 88 2.57 15.27 2.26
N PHE A 89 3.62 14.46 2.42
CA PHE A 89 4.65 14.72 3.42
C PHE A 89 5.45 15.99 3.08
N THR A 90 5.79 16.17 1.80
CA THR A 90 6.49 17.39 1.35
C THR A 90 5.62 18.65 1.51
N SER A 91 4.31 18.58 1.26
CA SER A 91 3.41 19.73 1.44
C SER A 91 3.15 20.07 2.91
N LEU A 92 3.32 19.10 3.82
CA LEU A 92 3.17 19.34 5.25
C LEU A 92 4.34 20.18 5.80
N PHE A 93 5.54 20.07 5.20
CA PHE A 93 6.72 20.82 5.64
C PHE A 93 6.52 22.34 5.66
N PRO A 94 6.07 22.99 4.55
CA PRO A 94 5.75 24.41 4.55
C PRO A 94 4.64 24.78 5.54
N ALA A 95 3.62 23.93 5.67
CA ALA A 95 2.50 24.18 6.58
C ALA A 95 2.94 24.20 8.06
N VAL A 96 3.82 23.27 8.46
CA VAL A 96 4.41 23.24 9.81
C VAL A 96 5.30 24.45 10.06
N LEU A 97 6.13 24.83 9.08
CA LEU A 97 7.03 25.98 9.21
C LEU A 97 6.31 27.33 9.29
N VAL A 98 5.17 27.48 8.61
CA VAL A 98 4.30 28.66 8.76
C VAL A 98 3.62 28.66 10.14
N GLY A 99 3.16 27.50 10.61
CA GLY A 99 2.58 27.36 11.94
C GLY A 99 3.58 27.61 13.09
N SER A 100 4.86 27.29 12.89
CA SER A 100 5.94 27.51 13.86
C SER A 100 6.64 28.88 13.73
N GLY A 101 6.13 29.76 12.86
CA GLY A 101 6.65 31.11 12.65
C GLY A 101 8.02 31.18 11.95
N HIS A 102 8.54 30.05 11.44
CA HIS A 102 9.80 29.98 10.71
C HIS A 102 9.67 30.31 9.22
N LEU A 103 8.45 30.35 8.69
CA LEU A 103 8.14 30.86 7.34
C LEU A 103 7.03 31.91 7.41
N TRP A 104 7.25 33.05 6.75
CA TRP A 104 6.31 34.17 6.70
C TRP A 104 5.32 34.00 5.53
N GLY A 105 4.22 33.28 5.78
CA GLY A 105 3.05 33.18 4.88
C GLY A 105 3.24 32.31 3.62
N LEU A 106 2.23 31.49 3.29
CA LEU A 106 2.23 30.65 2.07
C LEU A 106 1.93 31.43 0.78
N THR A 107 1.83 32.76 0.86
CA THR A 107 1.48 33.65 -0.26
C THR A 107 2.64 34.53 -0.70
N SER A 108 3.84 34.35 -0.14
CA SER A 108 4.99 35.15 -0.54
C SER A 108 5.36 34.79 -1.98
N ASN A 109 5.11 35.73 -2.89
CA ASN A 109 5.54 35.66 -4.28
C ASN A 109 7.03 35.34 -4.33
N VAL A 110 7.38 34.20 -4.93
CA VAL A 110 8.76 33.87 -5.27
C VAL A 110 9.12 34.65 -6.54
N ASN A 111 9.61 35.88 -6.36
CA ASN A 111 10.37 36.59 -7.39
C ASN A 111 11.83 36.15 -7.35
#